data_AF-A0A919M766-F1
#
_entry.id   AF-A0A919M766-F1
#
_cell.length_a   1.000
_cell.length_b   1.000
_cell.length_c   1.000
_cell.angle_alpha   90.00
_cell.angle_beta   90.00
_cell.angle_gamma   90.00
#
_symmetry.space_group_name_H-M   'P 1'
#
loop_
_entity.id
_entity.type
_entity.pdbx_description
1 polymer ?
#
loop_
_entity_poly.entity_id
_entity_poly.type
_entity_poly.pdbx_seq_one_letter_code
_entity_poly.pdbx_strand_id
1 'polypeptide(L)'
;MKLKRLVKALLGLSSRQIAGLAVMVAVGAGVVMASAAGRAALATSLLALLVVAVTAGVVHLSRRIRGVHRSTQEAVRDLRIVVEQLQRRVIASVEKERLAAGDRHQELTEALARTERLTGRGAELLLREQNQETEALFQLFQQVKPRAPMPAGGTLNPTDLLGLLAVVAGRQPGFTVVLGGGPATIWLGYGLEAAGGRLVAVDHDQKRAEDTRQMLRDHGLDRVEVRYAVTAELTVDGRTVDWYDVDALDGLSGIDLLVVDGTAAPGGEAVAPALHVLGRRLADGGAVVVDEVPGRVAPRQSTFGLTEQRRFAGRWTTLAHPVAPVTSGK
;
A
#
# COMPACT_ATOMS: atom_id res chain seq x y z
N MET A 1 25.84 78.53 27.50
CA MET A 1 24.94 77.34 27.55
C MET A 1 23.76 77.48 28.52
N LYS A 2 23.90 78.15 29.67
CA LYS A 2 22.81 78.36 30.65
C LYS A 2 21.63 79.21 30.12
N LEU A 3 21.91 80.24 29.31
CA LEU A 3 20.88 81.14 28.78
C LEU A 3 19.89 80.45 27.83
N LYS A 4 20.39 79.59 26.91
CA LYS A 4 19.52 78.82 25.99
C LYS A 4 18.62 77.82 26.71
N ARG A 5 19.09 77.22 27.82
CA ARG A 5 18.28 76.31 28.66
C ARG A 5 17.19 77.07 29.42
N LEU A 6 17.50 78.27 29.93
CA LEU A 6 16.54 79.13 30.61
C LEU A 6 15.45 79.64 29.65
N VAL A 7 15.81 80.05 28.44
CA VAL A 7 14.85 80.48 27.41
C VAL A 7 13.94 79.34 26.97
N LYS A 8 14.48 78.13 26.79
CA LYS A 8 13.68 76.94 26.45
C LYS A 8 12.76 76.51 27.60
N ALA A 9 13.18 76.69 28.85
CA ALA A 9 12.34 76.47 30.02
C ALA A 9 11.20 77.50 30.10
N LEU A 10 11.49 78.77 29.77
CA LEU A 10 10.51 79.87 29.71
C LEU A 10 9.42 79.65 28.65
N LEU A 11 9.78 79.07 27.50
CA LEU A 11 8.85 78.73 26.41
C LEU A 11 7.91 77.57 26.72
N GLY A 12 8.15 76.81 27.79
CA GLY A 12 7.32 75.67 28.20
C GLY A 12 6.32 75.98 29.32
N LEU A 13 6.26 77.23 29.80
CA LEU A 13 5.31 77.62 30.85
C LEU A 13 3.94 77.98 30.24
N SER A 14 2.89 77.50 30.90
CA SER A 14 1.53 77.91 30.55
C SER A 14 1.29 79.39 30.85
N SER A 15 0.35 80.02 30.14
CA SER A 15 0.01 81.45 30.33
C SER A 15 -0.31 81.81 31.78
N ARG A 16 -0.87 80.86 32.55
CA ARG A 16 -1.15 81.00 33.99
C ARG A 16 0.12 81.06 34.86
N GLN A 17 1.14 80.28 34.52
CA GLN A 17 2.41 80.27 35.25
C GLN A 17 3.26 81.50 34.93
N ILE A 18 3.21 81.97 33.69
CA ILE A 18 3.86 83.23 33.27
C ILE A 18 3.23 84.40 34.03
N ALA A 19 1.90 84.47 34.11
CA ALA A 19 1.20 85.48 34.90
C ALA A 19 1.57 85.42 36.39
N GLY A 20 1.61 84.22 36.99
CA GLY A 20 2.01 84.05 38.40
C GLY A 20 3.45 84.48 38.67
N LEU A 21 4.39 84.17 37.77
CA LEU A 21 5.79 84.61 37.88
C LEU A 21 5.89 86.14 37.80
N ALA A 22 5.16 86.75 36.86
CA ALA A 22 5.13 88.21 36.71
C ALA A 22 4.59 88.91 37.96
N VAL A 23 3.55 88.37 38.59
CA VAL A 23 3.01 88.88 39.87
C VAL A 23 4.06 88.77 40.98
N MET A 24 4.77 87.65 41.11
CA MET A 24 5.82 87.51 42.12
C MET A 24 6.99 88.48 41.91
N VAL A 25 7.40 88.71 40.65
CA VAL A 25 8.43 89.70 40.31
C VAL A 25 7.96 91.11 40.65
N ALA A 26 6.70 91.46 40.36
CA ALA A 26 6.12 92.75 40.70
C ALA A 26 6.03 92.97 42.23
N VAL A 27 5.60 91.95 42.99
CA VAL A 27 5.59 92.01 44.47
C VAL A 27 7.00 92.17 45.02
N GLY A 28 7.99 91.45 44.48
CA GLY A 28 9.39 91.59 44.86
C GLY A 28 9.96 93.00 44.58
N ALA A 29 9.66 93.58 43.42
CA ALA A 29 10.01 94.96 43.11
C ALA A 29 9.33 95.95 44.08
N GLY A 30 8.07 95.68 44.45
CA GLY A 30 7.34 96.43 45.47
C GLY A 30 8.00 96.40 46.86
N VAL A 31 8.55 95.25 47.29
CA VAL A 31 9.33 95.13 48.53
C VAL A 31 10.56 96.04 48.49
N VAL A 32 11.32 95.99 47.38
CA VAL A 32 12.54 96.80 47.21
C VAL A 32 12.22 98.29 47.25
N MET A 33 11.17 98.74 46.55
CA MET A 33 10.74 100.14 46.55
C MET A 33 10.24 100.60 47.93
N ALA A 34 9.43 99.79 48.61
CA ALA A 34 8.91 100.13 49.94
C ALA A 34 10.03 100.21 51.00
N SER A 35 11.05 99.34 50.88
CA SER A 35 12.23 99.36 51.74
C SER A 35 13.08 100.61 51.51
N ALA A 36 13.28 101.01 50.25
CA ALA A 36 14.04 102.23 49.91
C ALA A 36 13.34 103.51 50.38
N ALA A 37 12.00 103.51 50.43
CA ALA A 37 11.18 104.64 50.90
C ALA A 37 11.01 104.72 52.44
N GLY A 38 11.71 103.88 53.21
CA GLY A 38 11.66 103.88 54.68
C GLY A 38 10.37 103.32 55.30
N ARG A 39 9.49 102.69 54.51
CA ARG A 39 8.20 102.12 54.97
C ARG A 39 8.34 100.66 55.36
N ALA A 40 9.01 100.40 56.49
CA ALA A 40 9.37 99.04 56.92
C ALA A 40 8.18 98.06 57.02
N ALA A 41 7.02 98.51 57.52
CA ALA A 41 5.84 97.66 57.68
C ALA A 41 5.28 97.12 56.36
N LEU A 42 5.29 97.93 55.29
CA LEU A 42 4.82 97.49 53.97
C LEU A 42 5.81 96.51 53.33
N ALA A 43 7.12 96.75 53.50
CA ALA A 43 8.16 95.87 52.98
C ALA A 43 8.09 94.47 53.62
N THR A 44 7.88 94.38 54.93
CA THR A 44 7.77 93.09 55.63
C THR A 44 6.49 92.34 55.28
N SER A 45 5.35 93.03 55.12
CA SER A 45 4.10 92.38 54.67
C SER A 45 4.18 91.85 53.24
N LEU A 46 4.77 92.62 52.31
CA LEU A 46 4.97 92.17 50.93
C LEU A 46 5.97 91.01 50.84
N LEU A 47 7.02 91.02 51.68
CA LEU A 47 7.97 89.92 51.77
C LEU A 47 7.30 88.65 52.32
N ALA A 48 6.47 88.77 53.36
CA ALA A 48 5.72 87.65 53.91
C ALA A 48 4.76 87.04 52.86
N LEU A 49 4.06 87.88 52.09
CA LEU A 49 3.19 87.45 51.00
C LEU A 49 3.96 86.69 49.93
N LEU A 50 5.14 87.19 49.55
CA LEU A 50 6.01 86.56 48.56
C LEU A 50 6.47 85.16 49.02
N VAL A 51 6.87 85.02 50.29
CA VAL A 51 7.29 83.73 50.86
C VAL A 51 6.14 82.72 50.84
N VAL A 52 4.93 83.12 51.20
CA VAL A 52 3.74 82.26 51.16
C VAL A 52 3.41 81.85 49.71
N ALA A 53 3.48 82.78 48.76
CA ALA A 53 3.22 82.49 47.34
C ALA A 53 4.25 81.51 46.75
N VAL A 54 5.54 81.69 47.05
CA VAL A 54 6.62 80.81 46.59
C VAL A 54 6.46 79.41 47.19
N THR A 55 6.22 79.30 48.50
CA THR A 55 6.03 78.01 49.16
C THR A 55 4.80 77.27 48.65
N ALA A 56 3.67 77.96 48.45
CA ALA A 56 2.48 77.38 47.83
C ALA A 56 2.76 76.90 46.38
N GLY A 57 3.52 77.66 45.61
CA GLY A 57 3.95 77.28 44.25
C GLY A 57 4.82 76.02 44.24
N VAL A 58 5.77 75.90 45.16
CA VAL A 58 6.61 74.71 45.33
C VAL A 58 5.77 73.50 45.76
N VAL A 59 4.81 73.68 46.67
CA VAL A 59 3.89 72.61 47.08
C VAL A 59 3.00 72.15 45.92
N HIS A 60 2.48 73.07 45.10
CA HIS A 60 1.72 72.71 43.91
C HIS A 60 2.58 71.93 42.92
N LEU A 61 3.78 72.43 42.61
CA LEU A 61 4.68 71.78 41.66
C LEU A 61 5.12 70.39 42.13
N SER A 62 5.45 70.25 43.42
CA SER A 62 5.80 68.95 44.00
C SER A 62 4.62 67.96 43.99
N ARG A 63 3.38 68.42 44.23
CA ARG A 63 2.18 67.59 44.07
C ARG A 63 1.96 67.16 42.62
N ARG A 64 2.16 68.06 41.65
CA ARG A 64 2.03 67.75 40.21
C ARG A 64 3.08 66.76 39.74
N ILE A 65 4.35 66.96 40.11
CA ILE A 65 5.46 66.05 39.78
C ILE A 65 5.19 64.66 40.38
N ARG A 66 4.70 64.61 41.63
CA ARG A 66 4.35 63.35 42.29
C ARG A 66 3.19 62.63 41.60
N GLY A 67 2.19 63.37 41.11
CA GLY A 67 1.10 62.82 40.29
C GLY A 67 1.59 62.21 38.98
N VAL A 68 2.46 62.92 38.26
CA VAL A 68 3.06 62.44 37.00
C VAL A 68 3.98 61.23 37.23
N HIS A 69 4.75 61.20 38.32
CA HIS A 69 5.56 60.04 38.67
C HIS A 69 4.71 58.81 38.96
N ARG A 70 3.58 58.96 39.68
CA ARG A 70 2.65 57.86 39.93
C ARG A 70 2.04 57.32 38.65
N SER A 71 1.54 58.19 37.77
CA SER A 71 0.96 57.74 36.49
C SER A 71 1.99 57.07 35.59
N THR A 72 3.25 57.55 35.60
CA THR A 72 4.34 56.93 34.84
C THR A 72 4.68 55.55 35.40
N GLN A 73 4.71 55.39 36.73
CA GLN A 73 4.95 54.09 37.37
C GLN A 73 3.81 53.10 37.13
N GLU A 74 2.56 53.57 37.14
CA GLU A 74 1.38 52.77 36.79
C GLU A 74 1.47 52.29 35.33
N ALA A 75 1.77 53.18 34.38
CA ALA A 75 1.96 52.82 32.98
C ALA A 75 3.10 51.81 32.75
N VAL A 76 4.22 51.95 33.48
CA VAL A 76 5.34 51.00 33.42
C VAL A 76 4.94 49.63 34.00
N ARG A 77 4.17 49.61 35.08
CA ARG A 77 3.67 48.37 35.68
C ARG A 77 2.69 47.65 34.76
N ASP A 78 1.78 48.38 34.13
CA ASP A 78 0.80 47.81 33.21
C ASP A 78 1.48 47.27 31.95
N LEU A 79 2.47 47.98 31.41
CA LEU A 79 3.27 47.48 30.30
C LEU A 79 3.98 46.17 30.64
N ARG A 80 4.53 46.05 31.85
CA ARG A 80 5.17 44.82 32.32
C ARG A 80 4.18 43.65 32.36
N ILE A 81 2.97 43.87 32.87
CA ILE A 81 1.92 42.85 32.91
C ILE A 81 1.54 42.39 31.51
N VAL A 82 1.35 43.33 30.58
CA VAL A 82 1.01 43.01 29.17
C VAL A 82 2.13 42.23 28.50
N VAL A 83 3.39 42.61 28.72
CA VAL A 83 4.55 41.88 28.17
C VAL A 83 4.62 40.46 28.72
N GLU A 84 4.44 40.27 30.02
CA GLU A 84 4.44 38.94 30.64
C GLU A 84 3.28 38.07 30.11
N GLN A 85 2.10 38.65 29.89
CA GLN A 85 0.95 37.96 29.29
C GLN A 85 1.20 37.57 27.82
N LEU A 86 1.79 38.47 27.03
CA LEU A 86 2.14 38.18 25.64
C LEU A 86 3.21 37.10 25.54
N GLN A 87 4.26 37.15 26.35
CA GLN A 87 5.30 36.13 26.38
C GLN A 87 4.71 34.74 26.68
N ARG A 88 3.86 34.63 27.71
CA ARG A 88 3.20 33.35 28.06
C ARG A 88 2.32 32.84 26.91
N ARG A 89 1.54 33.72 26.28
CA ARG A 89 0.65 33.34 25.18
C ARG A 89 1.42 32.90 23.94
N VAL A 90 2.50 33.59 23.61
CA VAL A 90 3.36 33.25 22.48
C VAL A 90 4.05 31.91 22.73
N ILE A 91 4.65 31.69 23.90
CA ILE A 91 5.28 30.42 24.26
C ILE A 91 4.27 29.27 24.15
N ALA A 92 3.08 29.43 24.75
CA ALA A 92 2.03 28.42 24.67
C ALA A 92 1.55 28.14 23.22
N SER A 93 1.46 29.18 22.38
CA SER A 93 1.08 29.01 20.98
C SER A 93 2.15 28.29 20.15
N VAL A 94 3.42 28.63 20.36
CA VAL A 94 4.56 28.03 19.66
C VAL A 94 4.75 26.58 20.09
N GLU A 95 4.59 26.28 21.38
CA GLU A 95 4.68 24.92 21.91
C GLU A 95 3.53 24.05 21.37
N LYS A 96 2.31 24.59 21.33
CA LYS A 96 1.15 23.90 20.73
C LYS A 96 1.34 23.61 19.24
N GLU A 97 1.87 24.56 18.46
CA GLU A 97 2.18 24.32 17.05
C GLU A 97 3.30 23.30 16.86
N ARG A 98 4.34 23.33 17.69
CA ARG A 98 5.43 22.35 17.64
C ARG A 98 4.94 20.94 17.94
N LEU A 99 4.10 20.76 18.96
CA LEU A 99 3.50 19.46 19.29
C LEU A 99 2.61 18.96 18.15
N ALA A 100 1.72 19.81 17.62
CA ALA A 100 0.86 19.45 16.49
C ALA A 100 1.64 19.20 15.18
N ALA A 101 2.80 19.81 15.00
CA ALA A 101 3.71 19.50 13.89
C ALA A 101 4.42 18.15 14.10
N GLY A 102 4.82 17.83 15.33
CA GLY A 102 5.40 16.54 15.72
C GLY A 102 4.42 15.39 15.51
N ASP A 103 3.18 15.53 15.98
CA ASP A 103 2.14 14.50 15.86
C ASP A 103 1.83 14.20 14.39
N ARG A 104 1.66 15.25 13.55
CA ARG A 104 1.44 15.08 12.11
C ARG A 104 2.62 14.44 11.40
N HIS A 105 3.85 14.77 11.81
CA HIS A 105 5.05 14.16 11.24
C HIS A 105 5.14 12.68 11.60
N GLN A 106 4.82 12.33 12.85
CA GLN A 106 4.78 10.93 13.29
C GLN A 106 3.70 10.15 12.54
N GLU A 107 2.48 10.69 12.43
CA GLU A 107 1.37 10.06 11.71
C GLU A 107 1.70 9.83 10.23
N LEU A 108 2.31 10.83 9.55
CA LEU A 108 2.76 10.70 8.16
C LEU A 108 3.84 9.63 8.03
N THR A 109 4.81 9.59 8.94
CA THR A 109 5.91 8.61 8.91
C THR A 109 5.38 7.19 9.13
N GLU A 110 4.43 7.00 10.04
CA GLU A 110 3.76 5.72 10.29
C GLU A 110 2.88 5.29 9.11
N ALA A 111 2.23 6.24 8.42
CA ALA A 111 1.48 5.96 7.20
C ALA A 111 2.42 5.54 6.05
N LEU A 112 3.52 6.27 5.84
CA LEU A 112 4.54 5.95 4.83
C LEU A 112 5.17 4.58 5.07
N ALA A 113 5.56 4.28 6.32
CA ALA A 113 6.13 2.98 6.69
C ALA A 113 5.12 1.83 6.49
N ARG A 114 3.82 2.07 6.72
CA ARG A 114 2.77 1.08 6.42
C ARG A 114 2.64 0.84 4.92
N THR A 115 2.59 1.90 4.10
CA THR A 115 2.52 1.77 2.65
C THR A 115 3.74 1.06 2.07
N GLU A 116 4.94 1.42 2.51
CA GLU A 116 6.20 0.82 2.04
C GLU A 116 6.28 -0.68 2.38
N ARG A 117 5.80 -1.10 3.56
CA ARG A 117 5.73 -2.53 3.92
C ARG A 117 4.76 -3.31 3.06
N LEU A 118 3.64 -2.70 2.65
CA LEU A 118 2.64 -3.34 1.81
C LEU A 118 3.13 -3.46 0.36
N THR A 119 3.68 -2.39 -0.20
CA THR A 119 4.26 -2.39 -1.55
C THR A 119 5.52 -3.24 -1.63
N GLY A 120 6.38 -3.18 -0.61
CA GLY A 120 7.61 -3.97 -0.52
C GLY A 120 7.34 -5.47 -0.43
N ARG A 121 6.38 -5.89 0.41
CA ARG A 121 5.96 -7.30 0.44
C ARG A 121 5.34 -7.76 -0.88
N GLY A 122 4.51 -6.92 -1.52
CA GLY A 122 3.96 -7.24 -2.84
C GLY A 122 5.05 -7.44 -3.88
N ALA A 123 6.01 -6.53 -3.95
CA ALA A 123 7.15 -6.63 -4.86
C ALA A 123 8.04 -7.83 -4.55
N GLU A 124 8.30 -8.13 -3.28
CA GLU A 124 9.09 -9.30 -2.86
C GLU A 124 8.39 -10.62 -3.23
N LEU A 125 7.06 -10.70 -3.06
CA LEU A 125 6.28 -11.86 -3.48
C LEU A 125 6.31 -12.05 -5.00
N LEU A 126 6.13 -10.97 -5.77
CA LEU A 126 6.24 -11.02 -7.24
C LEU A 126 7.63 -11.44 -7.70
N LEU A 127 8.69 -10.91 -7.08
CA LEU A 127 10.07 -11.30 -7.39
C LEU A 127 10.32 -12.77 -7.04
N ARG A 128 9.76 -13.27 -5.93
CA ARG A 128 9.85 -14.68 -5.56
C ARG A 128 9.14 -15.58 -6.56
N GLU A 129 7.91 -15.23 -6.95
CA GLU A 129 7.17 -15.97 -7.99
C GLU A 129 7.93 -15.96 -9.31
N GLN A 130 8.44 -14.81 -9.75
CA GLN A 130 9.24 -14.70 -10.97
C GLN A 130 10.54 -15.53 -10.90
N ASN A 131 11.23 -15.50 -9.77
CA ASN A 131 12.43 -16.32 -9.55
C ASN A 131 12.09 -17.82 -9.61
N GLN A 132 10.96 -18.22 -9.01
CA GLN A 132 10.48 -19.60 -9.04
C GLN A 132 10.16 -20.05 -10.48
N GLU A 133 9.48 -19.23 -11.28
CA GLU A 133 9.19 -19.55 -12.68
C GLU A 133 10.48 -19.61 -13.52
N THR A 134 11.47 -18.76 -13.24
CA THR A 134 12.77 -18.79 -13.90
C THR A 134 13.55 -20.05 -13.55
N GLU A 135 13.54 -20.46 -12.28
CA GLU A 135 14.15 -21.69 -11.81
C GLU A 135 13.48 -22.92 -12.42
N ALA A 136 12.15 -22.94 -12.46
CA ALA A 136 11.39 -24.02 -13.08
C ALA A 136 11.69 -24.13 -14.58
N LEU A 137 11.75 -23.01 -15.29
CA LEU A 137 12.12 -22.98 -16.71
C LEU A 137 13.54 -23.50 -16.95
N PHE A 138 14.49 -23.14 -16.08
CA PHE A 138 15.85 -23.68 -16.14
C PHE A 138 15.88 -25.20 -15.96
N GLN A 139 15.13 -25.73 -14.98
CA GLN A 139 15.01 -27.18 -14.77
C GLN A 139 14.37 -27.90 -15.96
N LEU A 140 13.33 -27.30 -16.56
CA LEU A 140 12.68 -27.83 -17.76
C LEU A 140 13.68 -28.00 -18.93
N PHE A 141 14.48 -26.98 -19.22
CA PHE A 141 15.48 -27.02 -20.29
C PHE A 141 16.71 -27.89 -19.97
N GLN A 142 16.93 -28.26 -18.71
CA GLN A 142 17.91 -29.31 -18.39
C GLN A 142 17.42 -30.72 -18.75
N GLN A 143 16.12 -30.96 -18.63
CA GLN A 143 15.50 -32.26 -18.89
C GLN A 143 15.17 -32.43 -20.38
N VAL A 144 14.77 -31.36 -21.05
CA VAL A 144 14.33 -31.37 -22.45
C VAL A 144 15.36 -30.67 -23.33
N LYS A 145 15.82 -31.36 -24.38
CA LYS A 145 16.63 -30.78 -25.44
C LYS A 145 15.75 -30.51 -26.66
N PRO A 146 15.19 -29.30 -26.81
CA PRO A 146 14.23 -29.02 -27.85
C PRO A 146 14.90 -29.01 -29.23
N ARG A 147 14.19 -29.56 -30.22
CA ARG A 147 14.62 -29.62 -31.64
C ARG A 147 14.17 -28.40 -32.45
N ALA A 148 13.22 -27.64 -31.93
CA ALA A 148 12.72 -26.37 -32.46
C ALA A 148 12.47 -25.39 -31.30
N PRO A 149 12.21 -24.10 -31.55
CA PRO A 149 11.87 -23.15 -30.48
C PRO A 149 10.67 -23.64 -29.67
N MET A 150 10.84 -23.77 -28.34
CA MET A 150 9.74 -24.22 -27.49
C MET A 150 8.59 -23.20 -27.50
N PRO A 151 7.34 -23.66 -27.58
CA PRO A 151 6.21 -22.75 -27.47
C PRO A 151 6.19 -22.10 -26.09
N ALA A 152 5.81 -20.81 -26.06
CA ALA A 152 5.49 -20.16 -24.80
C ALA A 152 4.40 -20.95 -24.08
N GLY A 153 4.47 -21.03 -22.75
CA GLY A 153 3.67 -21.94 -21.91
C GLY A 153 2.15 -21.86 -22.02
N GLY A 154 1.57 -21.01 -22.88
CA GLY A 154 0.13 -20.93 -23.09
C GLY A 154 -0.59 -20.63 -21.77
N THR A 155 -1.54 -21.49 -21.41
CA THR A 155 -2.28 -21.44 -20.14
C THR A 155 -1.49 -21.94 -18.93
N LEU A 156 -0.33 -22.56 -19.13
CA LEU A 156 0.48 -23.21 -18.08
C LEU A 156 1.78 -22.42 -17.84
N ASN A 157 2.08 -22.16 -16.57
CA ASN A 157 3.37 -21.55 -16.22
C ASN A 157 4.49 -22.62 -16.19
N PRO A 158 5.77 -22.22 -16.22
CA PRO A 158 6.89 -23.15 -16.09
C PRO A 158 6.81 -24.10 -14.89
N THR A 159 6.39 -23.62 -13.71
CA THR A 159 6.24 -24.47 -12.52
C THR A 159 5.23 -25.60 -12.74
N ASP A 160 4.09 -25.30 -13.36
CA ASP A 160 3.04 -26.28 -13.69
C ASP A 160 3.56 -27.33 -14.67
N LEU A 161 4.26 -26.89 -15.73
CA LEU A 161 4.87 -27.80 -16.71
C LEU A 161 5.91 -28.72 -16.06
N LEU A 162 6.74 -28.17 -15.16
CA LEU A 162 7.75 -28.95 -14.44
C LEU A 162 7.10 -30.01 -13.54
N GLY A 163 6.04 -29.66 -12.83
CA GLY A 163 5.27 -30.61 -12.01
C GLY A 163 4.70 -31.76 -12.86
N LEU A 164 4.15 -31.44 -14.02
CA LEU A 164 3.60 -32.42 -14.95
C LEU A 164 4.68 -33.36 -15.50
N LEU A 165 5.83 -32.83 -15.91
CA LEU A 165 6.97 -33.65 -16.34
C LEU A 165 7.54 -34.51 -15.22
N ALA A 166 7.55 -34.02 -13.97
CA ALA A 166 7.96 -34.82 -12.83
C ALA A 166 7.03 -36.04 -12.60
N VAL A 167 5.72 -35.88 -12.82
CA VAL A 167 4.77 -37.01 -12.78
C VAL A 167 5.09 -38.03 -13.88
N VAL A 168 5.31 -37.56 -15.11
CA VAL A 168 5.69 -38.43 -16.23
C VAL A 168 7.00 -39.16 -15.96
N ALA A 169 8.02 -38.45 -15.48
CA ALA A 169 9.32 -39.03 -15.18
C ALA A 169 9.25 -40.09 -14.06
N GLY A 170 8.43 -39.85 -13.04
CA GLY A 170 8.25 -40.77 -11.91
C GLY A 170 7.40 -42.00 -12.24
N ARG A 171 6.43 -41.87 -13.16
CA ARG A 171 5.50 -42.97 -13.52
C ARG A 171 5.90 -43.73 -14.77
N GLN A 172 6.60 -43.09 -15.71
CA GLN A 172 6.95 -43.62 -17.03
C GLN A 172 5.77 -44.31 -17.74
N PRO A 173 4.64 -43.60 -17.96
CA PRO A 173 3.45 -44.19 -18.53
C PRO A 173 3.69 -44.66 -19.97
N GLY A 174 3.20 -45.84 -20.33
CA GLY A 174 3.27 -46.39 -21.68
C GLY A 174 2.27 -45.70 -22.63
N PHE A 175 1.10 -45.31 -22.11
CA PHE A 175 0.09 -44.57 -22.85
C PHE A 175 -0.50 -43.41 -22.04
N THR A 176 -0.36 -42.20 -22.58
CA THR A 176 -0.88 -40.95 -22.00
C THR A 176 -1.95 -40.33 -22.91
N VAL A 177 -3.04 -39.86 -22.30
CA VAL A 177 -4.06 -39.04 -22.98
C VAL A 177 -4.11 -37.66 -22.31
N VAL A 178 -4.11 -36.59 -23.11
CA VAL A 178 -4.26 -35.21 -22.65
C VAL A 178 -5.54 -34.64 -23.22
N LEU A 179 -6.39 -34.10 -22.38
CA LEU A 179 -7.57 -33.34 -22.76
C LEU A 179 -7.24 -31.85 -22.64
N GLY A 180 -7.34 -31.10 -23.74
CA GLY A 180 -6.88 -29.72 -23.86
C GLY A 180 -5.47 -29.67 -24.49
N GLY A 181 -5.43 -29.52 -25.81
CA GLY A 181 -4.19 -29.45 -26.57
C GLY A 181 -3.47 -28.11 -26.43
N GLY A 182 -2.19 -28.08 -26.78
CA GLY A 182 -1.42 -26.84 -26.85
C GLY A 182 0.06 -27.01 -26.49
N PRO A 183 0.71 -25.94 -25.99
CA PRO A 183 2.14 -25.95 -25.66
C PRO A 183 2.58 -27.10 -24.73
N ALA A 184 1.76 -27.46 -23.74
CA ALA A 184 2.06 -28.55 -22.80
C ALA A 184 2.16 -29.91 -23.47
N THR A 185 1.44 -30.13 -24.58
CA THR A 185 1.55 -31.36 -25.39
C THR A 185 2.97 -31.55 -25.91
N ILE A 186 3.67 -30.46 -26.26
CA ILE A 186 5.05 -30.52 -26.78
C ILE A 186 6.03 -30.92 -25.67
N TRP A 187 5.90 -30.31 -24.49
CA TRP A 187 6.69 -30.67 -23.30
C TRP A 187 6.49 -32.13 -22.92
N LEU A 188 5.24 -32.57 -22.82
CA LEU A 188 4.89 -33.97 -22.54
C LEU A 188 5.42 -34.92 -23.61
N GLY A 189 5.35 -34.53 -24.88
CA GLY A 189 5.91 -35.30 -26.00
C GLY A 189 7.39 -35.62 -25.77
N TYR A 190 8.20 -34.61 -25.39
CA TYR A 190 9.60 -34.84 -25.04
C TYR A 190 9.79 -35.72 -23.81
N GLY A 191 9.00 -35.50 -22.76
CA GLY A 191 9.09 -36.29 -21.52
C GLY A 191 8.79 -37.78 -21.75
N LEU A 192 7.82 -38.08 -22.61
CA LEU A 192 7.40 -39.45 -22.94
C LEU A 192 8.28 -40.10 -24.00
N GLU A 193 8.85 -39.32 -24.92
CA GLU A 193 9.72 -39.81 -25.97
C GLU A 193 10.92 -40.59 -25.41
N ALA A 194 11.52 -40.09 -24.32
CA ALA A 194 12.64 -40.77 -23.66
C ALA A 194 12.27 -42.16 -23.10
N ALA A 195 11.01 -42.35 -22.70
CA ALA A 195 10.49 -43.62 -22.21
C ALA A 195 9.83 -44.48 -23.31
N GLY A 196 9.75 -43.97 -24.55
CA GLY A 196 9.06 -44.61 -25.66
C GLY A 196 7.52 -44.61 -25.56
N GLY A 197 6.96 -43.83 -24.65
CA GLY A 197 5.51 -43.75 -24.39
C GLY A 197 4.74 -43.13 -25.57
N ARG A 198 3.48 -43.54 -25.71
CA ARG A 198 2.53 -42.95 -26.67
C ARG A 198 1.76 -41.81 -26.02
N LEU A 199 1.54 -40.72 -26.76
CA LEU A 199 0.73 -39.58 -26.33
C LEU A 199 -0.39 -39.31 -27.33
N VAL A 200 -1.62 -39.17 -26.84
CA VAL A 200 -2.75 -38.64 -27.64
C VAL A 200 -3.26 -37.36 -26.97
N ALA A 201 -3.18 -36.24 -27.66
CA ALA A 201 -3.80 -34.99 -27.24
C ALA A 201 -5.15 -34.80 -27.96
N VAL A 202 -6.17 -34.40 -27.21
CA VAL A 202 -7.51 -34.13 -27.72
C VAL A 202 -7.87 -32.67 -27.50
N ASP A 203 -8.39 -32.01 -28.53
CA ASP A 203 -8.78 -30.60 -28.49
C ASP A 203 -10.11 -30.37 -29.22
N HIS A 204 -10.91 -29.42 -28.70
CA HIS A 204 -12.21 -29.05 -29.24
C HIS A 204 -12.14 -27.83 -30.15
N ASP A 205 -11.02 -27.10 -30.09
CA ASP A 205 -10.71 -26.00 -30.98
C ASP A 205 -9.89 -26.55 -32.15
N GLN A 206 -10.49 -26.50 -33.34
CA GLN A 206 -9.85 -27.01 -34.55
C GLN A 206 -8.53 -26.29 -34.85
N LYS A 207 -8.50 -24.97 -34.66
CA LYS A 207 -7.31 -24.16 -34.93
C LYS A 207 -6.19 -24.54 -33.96
N ARG A 208 -6.50 -24.71 -32.68
CA ARG A 208 -5.51 -25.11 -31.66
C ARG A 208 -4.98 -26.52 -31.91
N ALA A 209 -5.85 -27.44 -32.34
CA ALA A 209 -5.43 -28.78 -32.75
C ALA A 209 -4.44 -28.71 -33.94
N GLU A 210 -4.73 -27.89 -34.94
CA GLU A 210 -3.86 -27.67 -36.11
C GLU A 210 -2.53 -27.02 -35.74
N ASP A 211 -2.55 -25.97 -34.91
CA ASP A 211 -1.36 -25.30 -34.39
C ASP A 211 -0.48 -26.30 -33.60
N THR A 212 -1.11 -27.14 -32.76
CA THR A 212 -0.40 -28.19 -32.00
C THR A 212 0.23 -29.22 -32.91
N ARG A 213 -0.46 -29.67 -33.96
CA ARG A 213 0.12 -30.58 -34.97
C ARG A 213 1.30 -29.96 -35.68
N GLN A 214 1.25 -28.66 -35.99
CA GLN A 214 2.38 -27.97 -36.61
C GLN A 214 3.59 -27.93 -35.68
N MET A 215 3.40 -27.55 -34.41
CA MET A 215 4.47 -27.56 -33.42
C MET A 215 5.07 -28.96 -33.26
N LEU A 216 4.26 -30.01 -33.20
CA LEU A 216 4.76 -31.40 -33.12
C LEU A 216 5.62 -31.77 -34.34
N ARG A 217 5.22 -31.35 -35.55
CA ARG A 217 6.02 -31.55 -36.77
C ARG A 217 7.35 -30.80 -36.69
N ASP A 218 7.34 -29.54 -36.27
CA ASP A 218 8.55 -28.72 -36.16
C ASP A 218 9.54 -29.32 -35.15
N HIS A 219 9.02 -29.92 -34.08
CA HIS A 219 9.80 -30.61 -33.06
C HIS A 219 10.15 -32.07 -33.42
N GLY A 220 9.59 -32.65 -34.49
CA GLY A 220 9.79 -34.04 -34.91
C GLY A 220 9.20 -35.08 -33.96
N LEU A 221 8.11 -34.76 -33.27
CA LEU A 221 7.47 -35.60 -32.26
C LEU A 221 6.37 -36.49 -32.88
N ASP A 222 6.76 -37.39 -33.79
CA ASP A 222 5.83 -38.18 -34.62
C ASP A 222 4.97 -39.19 -33.85
N ARG A 223 5.36 -39.53 -32.61
CA ARG A 223 4.63 -40.46 -31.74
C ARG A 223 3.45 -39.81 -31.01
N VAL A 224 3.30 -38.51 -31.15
CA VAL A 224 2.23 -37.74 -30.53
C VAL A 224 1.10 -37.57 -31.54
N GLU A 225 -0.07 -38.12 -31.22
CA GLU A 225 -1.28 -38.00 -32.03
C GLU A 225 -2.12 -36.82 -31.52
N VAL A 226 -2.68 -36.01 -32.42
CA VAL A 226 -3.60 -34.93 -32.06
C VAL A 226 -4.96 -35.16 -32.69
N ARG A 227 -5.96 -35.41 -31.85
CA ARG A 227 -7.36 -35.58 -32.24
C ARG A 227 -8.12 -34.27 -32.06
N TYR A 228 -8.81 -33.89 -33.12
CA TYR A 228 -9.83 -32.85 -33.04
C TYR A 228 -11.15 -33.52 -32.69
N ALA A 229 -11.80 -33.07 -31.61
CA ALA A 229 -13.07 -33.59 -31.13
C ALA A 229 -14.03 -32.41 -30.94
N VAL A 230 -14.96 -32.22 -31.86
CA VAL A 230 -15.92 -31.10 -31.82
C VAL A 230 -16.71 -31.11 -30.52
N THR A 231 -17.12 -29.93 -30.05
CA THR A 231 -17.99 -29.84 -28.87
C THR A 231 -19.37 -30.41 -29.17
N ALA A 232 -19.86 -31.30 -28.31
CA ALA A 232 -21.16 -31.95 -28.36
C ALA A 232 -21.78 -32.05 -26.95
N GLU A 233 -23.10 -32.22 -26.90
CA GLU A 233 -23.82 -32.40 -25.64
C GLU A 233 -23.53 -33.77 -25.02
N LEU A 234 -23.11 -33.78 -23.75
CA LEU A 234 -22.87 -34.98 -22.96
C LEU A 234 -23.71 -34.94 -21.68
N THR A 235 -24.40 -36.04 -21.37
CA THR A 235 -25.14 -36.16 -20.10
C THR A 235 -24.26 -36.83 -19.04
N VAL A 236 -23.87 -36.07 -18.01
CA VAL A 236 -23.11 -36.56 -16.85
C VAL A 236 -23.96 -36.41 -15.61
N ASP A 237 -24.23 -37.51 -14.90
CA ASP A 237 -25.00 -37.53 -13.65
C ASP A 237 -26.37 -36.82 -13.75
N GLY A 238 -27.04 -36.96 -14.90
CA GLY A 238 -28.34 -36.32 -15.17
C GLY A 238 -28.27 -34.83 -15.49
N ARG A 239 -27.07 -34.28 -15.72
CA ARG A 239 -26.85 -32.91 -16.20
C ARG A 239 -26.26 -32.93 -17.60
N THR A 240 -26.81 -32.12 -18.49
CA THR A 240 -26.22 -31.88 -19.81
C THR A 240 -25.08 -30.88 -19.69
N VAL A 241 -23.93 -31.22 -20.25
CA VAL A 241 -22.74 -30.36 -20.33
C VAL A 241 -22.21 -30.37 -21.77
N ASP A 242 -21.66 -29.25 -22.21
CA ASP A 242 -20.96 -29.17 -23.49
C ASP A 242 -19.53 -29.72 -23.32
N TRP A 243 -19.22 -30.79 -24.05
CA TRP A 243 -17.98 -31.54 -23.91
C TRP A 243 -17.44 -31.97 -25.28
N TYR A 244 -16.35 -32.73 -25.35
CA TYR A 244 -15.95 -33.46 -26.55
C TYR A 244 -17.02 -34.44 -27.03
N ASP A 245 -17.19 -34.51 -28.35
CA ASP A 245 -17.80 -35.64 -29.03
C ASP A 245 -17.09 -36.95 -28.63
N VAL A 246 -17.85 -37.86 -28.02
CA VAL A 246 -17.33 -39.11 -27.45
C VAL A 246 -16.83 -40.05 -28.54
N ASP A 247 -17.39 -39.97 -29.75
CA ASP A 247 -16.98 -40.81 -30.88
C ASP A 247 -15.52 -40.53 -31.27
N ALA A 248 -15.07 -39.28 -31.14
CA ALA A 248 -13.66 -38.91 -31.39
C ALA A 248 -12.68 -39.51 -30.36
N LEU A 249 -13.19 -39.96 -29.21
CA LEU A 249 -12.41 -40.58 -28.13
C LEU A 249 -12.34 -42.10 -28.26
N ASP A 250 -12.95 -42.70 -29.28
CA ASP A 250 -12.97 -44.14 -29.45
C ASP A 250 -11.59 -44.76 -29.70
N GLY A 251 -11.42 -45.98 -29.21
CA GLY A 251 -10.15 -46.70 -29.23
C GLY A 251 -9.10 -46.20 -28.22
N LEU A 252 -9.38 -45.14 -27.44
CA LEU A 252 -8.54 -44.75 -26.31
C LEU A 252 -8.83 -45.68 -25.12
N SER A 253 -8.03 -46.73 -24.94
CA SER A 253 -8.12 -47.66 -23.80
C SER A 253 -6.74 -48.06 -23.28
N GLY A 254 -6.66 -48.55 -22.04
CA GLY A 254 -5.40 -48.84 -21.38
C GLY A 254 -4.59 -47.59 -21.06
N ILE A 255 -5.26 -46.51 -20.67
CA ILE A 255 -4.62 -45.21 -20.40
C ILE A 255 -3.89 -45.27 -19.05
N ASP A 256 -2.56 -45.19 -19.07
CA ASP A 256 -1.73 -45.19 -17.87
C ASP A 256 -1.72 -43.82 -17.16
N LEU A 257 -1.85 -42.75 -17.95
CA LEU A 257 -1.91 -41.38 -17.47
C LEU A 257 -2.94 -40.56 -18.26
N LEU A 258 -3.97 -40.06 -17.57
CA LEU A 258 -4.94 -39.12 -18.13
C LEU A 258 -4.67 -37.72 -17.57
N VAL A 259 -4.36 -36.76 -18.42
CA VAL A 259 -4.20 -35.36 -18.04
C VAL A 259 -5.44 -34.59 -18.46
N VAL A 260 -6.08 -33.92 -17.50
CA VAL A 260 -7.28 -33.11 -17.72
C VAL A 260 -6.91 -31.64 -17.47
N ASP A 261 -6.65 -30.91 -18.55
CA ASP A 261 -6.46 -29.45 -18.52
C ASP A 261 -7.82 -28.77 -18.31
N GLY A 262 -7.85 -27.66 -17.57
CA GLY A 262 -9.08 -26.90 -17.33
C GLY A 262 -9.73 -26.37 -18.62
N THR A 263 -8.96 -26.21 -19.69
CA THR A 263 -9.46 -25.83 -21.02
C THR A 263 -10.23 -26.94 -21.75
N ALA A 264 -10.26 -28.16 -21.21
CA ALA A 264 -10.95 -29.29 -21.83
C ALA A 264 -12.48 -29.12 -21.90
N ALA A 265 -13.05 -28.17 -21.16
CA ALA A 265 -14.49 -27.94 -21.07
C ALA A 265 -14.81 -26.45 -21.26
N PRO A 266 -15.35 -26.04 -22.42
CA PRO A 266 -15.80 -24.67 -22.63
C PRO A 266 -16.94 -24.32 -21.66
N GLY A 267 -16.64 -23.60 -20.58
CA GLY A 267 -17.65 -23.09 -19.64
C GLY A 267 -18.09 -24.04 -18.51
N GLY A 268 -17.33 -25.09 -18.20
CA GLY A 268 -17.73 -26.09 -17.21
C GLY A 268 -16.59 -26.78 -16.45
N GLU A 269 -16.96 -27.76 -15.63
CA GLU A 269 -16.02 -28.59 -14.86
C GLU A 269 -15.42 -29.69 -15.73
N ALA A 270 -14.09 -29.71 -15.88
CA ALA A 270 -13.41 -30.64 -16.78
C ALA A 270 -13.32 -32.09 -16.25
N VAL A 271 -13.30 -32.28 -14.93
CA VAL A 271 -12.92 -33.57 -14.36
C VAL A 271 -14.07 -34.59 -14.42
N ALA A 272 -15.28 -34.18 -14.05
CA ALA A 272 -16.42 -35.10 -13.99
C ALA A 272 -16.74 -35.76 -15.35
N PRO A 273 -16.82 -35.02 -16.47
CA PRO A 273 -17.09 -35.63 -17.77
C PRO A 273 -15.93 -36.48 -18.30
N ALA A 274 -14.69 -36.06 -18.05
CA ALA A 274 -13.50 -36.86 -18.39
C ALA A 274 -13.53 -38.22 -17.69
N LEU A 275 -13.84 -38.25 -16.39
CA LEU A 275 -13.96 -39.49 -15.63
C LEU A 275 -15.17 -40.32 -16.05
N HIS A 276 -16.29 -39.67 -16.40
CA HIS A 276 -17.49 -40.34 -16.91
C HIS A 276 -17.19 -41.13 -18.20
N VAL A 277 -16.46 -40.54 -19.14
CA VAL A 277 -16.19 -41.13 -20.47
C VAL A 277 -14.96 -42.04 -20.47
N LEU A 278 -13.86 -41.60 -19.86
CA LEU A 278 -12.54 -42.26 -19.94
C LEU A 278 -12.18 -43.05 -18.68
N GLY A 279 -12.90 -42.90 -17.57
CA GLY A 279 -12.56 -43.58 -16.31
C GLY A 279 -12.42 -45.09 -16.48
N ARG A 280 -13.39 -45.74 -17.13
CA ARG A 280 -13.35 -47.18 -17.45
C ARG A 280 -12.33 -47.58 -18.50
N ARG A 281 -11.70 -46.60 -19.16
CA ARG A 281 -10.69 -46.80 -20.20
C ARG A 281 -9.26 -46.65 -19.66
N LEU A 282 -9.11 -46.31 -18.38
CA LEU A 282 -7.81 -46.29 -17.69
C LEU A 282 -7.25 -47.71 -17.53
N ALA A 283 -5.92 -47.83 -17.57
CA ALA A 283 -5.21 -49.08 -17.26
C ALA A 283 -5.26 -49.40 -15.75
N ASP A 284 -4.96 -50.66 -15.41
CA ASP A 284 -4.75 -51.06 -14.01
C ASP A 284 -3.56 -50.26 -13.43
N GLY A 285 -3.83 -49.52 -12.35
CA GLY A 285 -2.82 -48.62 -11.76
C GLY A 285 -2.62 -47.30 -12.52
N GLY A 286 -3.48 -47.00 -13.51
CA GLY A 286 -3.51 -45.71 -14.19
C GLY A 286 -3.78 -44.54 -13.23
N ALA A 287 -3.31 -43.35 -13.62
CA ALA A 287 -3.49 -42.12 -12.84
C ALA A 287 -4.17 -41.03 -13.65
N VAL A 288 -4.92 -40.17 -12.94
CA VAL A 288 -5.52 -38.97 -13.52
C VAL A 288 -4.83 -37.75 -12.92
N VAL A 289 -4.39 -36.81 -13.74
CA VAL A 289 -3.78 -35.54 -13.31
C VAL A 289 -4.69 -34.42 -13.75
N VAL A 290 -5.10 -33.58 -12.81
CA VAL A 290 -6.07 -32.51 -13.05
C VAL A 290 -5.46 -31.16 -12.72
N ASP A 291 -5.78 -30.16 -13.55
CA ASP A 291 -5.30 -28.78 -13.42
C ASP A 291 -5.83 -28.15 -12.11
N GLU A 292 -7.13 -28.25 -11.90
CA GLU A 292 -7.79 -27.78 -10.68
C GLU A 292 -8.53 -28.94 -10.02
N VAL A 293 -8.38 -29.07 -8.69
CA VAL A 293 -9.14 -30.06 -7.92
C VAL A 293 -10.61 -29.62 -7.92
N PRO A 294 -11.55 -30.44 -8.42
CA PRO A 294 -12.94 -30.07 -8.38
C PRO A 294 -13.39 -29.94 -6.92
N GLY A 295 -14.10 -28.85 -6.58
CA GLY A 295 -14.64 -28.62 -5.24
C GLY A 295 -15.61 -29.73 -4.77
N ARG A 296 -16.09 -30.55 -5.70
CA ARG A 296 -16.83 -31.78 -5.44
C ARG A 296 -16.18 -32.91 -6.24
N VAL A 297 -15.41 -33.76 -5.56
CA VAL A 297 -15.00 -35.04 -6.16
C VAL A 297 -16.29 -35.79 -6.50
N ALA A 298 -16.46 -36.13 -7.78
CA ALA A 298 -17.69 -36.74 -8.30
C ALA A 298 -18.23 -37.81 -7.33
N PRO A 299 -19.54 -37.80 -6.99
CA PRO A 299 -20.10 -38.82 -6.12
C PRO A 299 -19.93 -40.18 -6.77
N ARG A 300 -19.48 -41.17 -5.98
CA ARG A 300 -19.23 -42.57 -6.37
C ARG A 300 -20.29 -43.09 -7.35
N GLN A 301 -20.03 -43.02 -8.65
CA GLN A 301 -20.75 -43.79 -9.64
C GLN A 301 -19.91 -44.98 -10.05
N SER A 302 -20.30 -46.14 -9.53
CA SER A 302 -19.76 -47.49 -9.79
C SER A 302 -18.25 -47.64 -9.56
N THR A 303 -17.86 -48.28 -8.45
CA THR A 303 -16.54 -48.92 -8.22
C THR A 303 -15.25 -48.08 -8.33
N PHE A 304 -15.31 -46.84 -8.84
CA PHE A 304 -14.20 -45.90 -8.94
C PHE A 304 -14.19 -44.99 -7.70
N GLY A 305 -13.13 -45.10 -6.90
CA GLY A 305 -12.75 -44.14 -5.86
C GLY A 305 -11.62 -43.27 -6.38
N LEU A 306 -11.19 -42.28 -5.60
CA LEU A 306 -9.89 -41.66 -5.80
C LEU A 306 -9.14 -41.79 -4.47
N THR A 307 -7.98 -42.43 -4.48
CA THR A 307 -7.37 -43.00 -3.27
C THR A 307 -6.34 -42.07 -2.64
N GLU A 308 -5.65 -41.27 -3.46
CA GLU A 308 -4.61 -40.36 -3.00
C GLU A 308 -4.66 -39.08 -3.84
N GLN A 309 -4.79 -37.94 -3.15
CA GLN A 309 -4.56 -36.62 -3.72
C GLN A 309 -3.14 -36.22 -3.38
N ARG A 310 -2.25 -36.21 -4.37
CA ARG A 310 -0.92 -35.64 -4.22
C ARG A 310 -0.82 -34.39 -5.08
N ARG A 311 -0.53 -33.26 -4.43
CA ARG A 311 -0.22 -32.01 -5.09
C ARG A 311 1.26 -32.03 -5.50
N PHE A 312 1.53 -31.65 -6.74
CA PHE A 312 2.90 -31.48 -7.25
C PHE A 312 3.26 -30.00 -7.29
N ALA A 313 4.49 -29.70 -7.72
CA ALA A 313 4.84 -28.32 -8.02
C ALA A 313 3.82 -27.73 -9.00
N GLY A 314 3.32 -26.53 -8.68
CA GLY A 314 2.28 -25.85 -9.46
C GLY A 314 0.86 -26.21 -9.02
N ARG A 315 -0.05 -26.23 -10.00
CA ARG A 315 -1.49 -26.45 -9.78
C ARG A 315 -1.95 -27.90 -9.90
N TRP A 316 -1.17 -28.75 -10.54
CA TRP A 316 -1.54 -30.14 -10.80
C TRP A 316 -1.75 -30.97 -9.53
N THR A 317 -2.87 -31.70 -9.52
CA THR A 317 -3.15 -32.73 -8.51
C THR A 317 -3.30 -34.08 -9.18
N THR A 318 -2.58 -35.08 -8.69
CA THR A 318 -2.83 -36.47 -9.11
C THR A 318 -3.95 -37.04 -8.29
N LEU A 319 -4.91 -37.64 -8.98
CA LEU A 319 -6.01 -38.43 -8.49
C LEU A 319 -5.72 -39.88 -8.90
N ALA A 320 -5.35 -40.73 -7.93
CA ALA A 320 -5.10 -42.15 -8.17
C ALA A 320 -6.39 -43.00 -8.09
N HIS A 321 -6.52 -44.06 -8.90
CA HIS A 321 -7.64 -45.02 -8.87
C HIS A 321 -7.64 -45.91 -7.59
N PRO A 322 -8.78 -46.49 -7.12
CA PRO A 322 -8.90 -47.39 -5.96
C PRO A 322 -8.26 -48.75 -6.16
N VAL A 323 -7.87 -49.30 -5.00
CA VAL A 323 -7.62 -50.71 -4.73
C VAL A 323 -8.76 -51.55 -5.33
N ALA A 324 -8.41 -52.59 -6.09
CA ALA A 324 -9.35 -53.62 -6.51
C ALA A 324 -10.15 -54.12 -5.29
N PRO A 325 -11.44 -54.47 -5.42
CA PRO A 325 -12.15 -55.08 -4.30
C PRO A 325 -11.34 -56.29 -3.83
N VAL A 326 -10.98 -56.31 -2.54
CA VAL A 326 -10.45 -57.52 -1.90
C VAL A 326 -11.51 -58.58 -2.15
N THR A 327 -11.22 -59.52 -3.05
CA THR A 327 -11.98 -60.76 -3.12
C THR A 327 -11.73 -61.45 -1.79
N SER A 328 -12.64 -61.30 -0.84
CA SER A 328 -12.72 -62.18 0.31
C SER A 328 -13.04 -63.57 -0.23
N GLY A 329 -11.98 -64.30 -0.60
CA GLY A 329 -12.06 -65.68 -1.00
C GLY A 329 -12.34 -66.55 0.22
N LYS A 330 -13.55 -67.11 0.25
CA LYS A 330 -14.07 -68.20 1.10
C LYS A 330 -14.05 -67.99 2.61
#